data_AF-A0AAU9U4Q4-F1
#
_entry.id   AF-A0AAU9U4Q4-F1
#
_cell.length_a   1.000
_cell.length_b   1.000
_cell.length_c   1.000
_cell.angle_alpha   90.00
_cell.angle_beta   90.00
_cell.angle_gamma   90.00
#
_symmetry.space_group_name_H-M   'P 1'
#
loop_
_entity.id
_entity.type
_entity.pdbx_description
1 polymer ?
#
loop_
_entity_poly.entity_id
_entity_poly.type
_entity_poly.pdbx_seq_one_letter_code
_entity_poly.pdbx_strand_id
1 'polypeptide(L)'
;MSEESERHGESTSDGLSGGGVTNVARVLLTSLQLDTATAESLRASWRNQDLYIDHLETLNKQLEGSLEKAKEVEDRIKQQYAESQHREKILVRRLAAKEQEIQDYVSQITELKSSHASLNGRPSLLDPAVNMLILRLKQELTSTKARLEETQNELSAWKFTPDSNTGKKLMAKCRLLHQENEDLGRMTSSGRIAKLEGDLALQKSFSEEVKKSQSELDEFLQELDEDVEGMQSTVLFLQQELRASHATVNGNRPSTPVDKRTYSGSECSDTPVSKRRRASVLSLDYNEDEEPLTVPNGDAE
;
A
#
# COMPACT_ATOMS: atom_id res chain seq x y z
N MET A 1 -6.88 16.88 27.85
CA MET A 1 -7.52 16.95 29.17
C MET A 1 -6.66 16.11 30.09
N SER A 2 -5.96 16.79 30.97
CA SER A 2 -4.89 16.26 31.80
C SER A 2 -5.41 16.22 33.23
N GLU A 3 -5.69 15.04 33.76
CA GLU A 3 -6.03 14.82 35.18
C GLU A 3 -5.29 13.52 35.55
N GLU A 4 -4.08 13.65 36.09
CA GLU A 4 -3.78 13.67 37.53
C GLU A 4 -3.89 12.26 38.13
N SER A 5 -2.77 11.52 38.03
CA SER A 5 -2.60 10.23 38.70
C SER A 5 -2.11 10.46 40.12
N GLU A 6 -3.02 10.38 41.08
CA GLU A 6 -2.70 10.30 42.51
C GLU A 6 -1.93 9.00 42.80
N ARG A 7 -0.61 9.11 42.89
CA ARG A 7 0.22 8.11 43.57
C ARG A 7 0.12 8.36 45.07
N HIS A 8 -0.68 7.56 45.77
CA HIS A 8 -0.58 7.42 47.23
C HIS A 8 0.62 6.55 47.56
N GLY A 9 1.75 7.21 47.86
CA GLY A 9 2.93 6.61 48.47
C GLY A 9 2.75 6.52 49.99
N GLU A 10 3.02 5.33 50.51
CA GLU A 10 3.59 5.01 51.82
C GLU A 10 3.46 6.03 52.97
N SER A 11 2.76 5.60 54.01
CA SER A 11 3.04 6.01 55.39
C SER A 11 2.74 4.85 56.33
N THR A 12 3.54 3.79 56.25
CA THR A 12 3.67 2.82 57.35
C THR A 12 4.55 3.46 58.41
N SER A 13 3.92 4.19 59.33
CA SER A 13 4.57 4.63 60.55
C SER A 13 4.60 3.45 61.52
N ASP A 14 5.80 2.90 61.71
CA ASP A 14 6.13 1.94 62.75
C ASP A 14 5.85 2.57 64.12
N GLY A 15 4.73 2.17 64.72
CA GLY A 15 4.41 2.42 66.12
C GLY A 15 4.59 1.14 66.93
N LEU A 16 5.82 0.78 67.27
CA LEU A 16 6.11 -0.20 68.33
C LEU A 16 6.98 0.44 69.41
N SER A 17 6.31 1.18 70.28
CA SER A 17 6.83 1.65 71.55
C SER A 17 6.93 0.48 72.55
N GLY A 18 8.17 0.17 72.94
CA GLY A 18 8.57 -0.05 74.35
C GLY A 18 7.98 -1.24 75.12
N GLY A 19 8.83 -2.22 75.45
CA GLY A 19 8.52 -3.19 76.50
C GLY A 19 9.54 -4.32 76.67
N GLY A 20 10.76 -4.01 77.14
CA GLY A 20 11.65 -4.95 77.84
C GLY A 20 12.06 -6.23 77.09
N VAL A 21 13.09 -6.14 76.23
CA VAL A 21 13.80 -7.33 75.75
C VAL A 21 14.64 -7.89 76.90
N THR A 22 14.09 -8.87 77.64
CA THR A 22 14.95 -9.84 78.32
C THR A 22 15.70 -10.57 77.22
N ASN A 23 17.04 -10.57 77.28
CA ASN A 23 17.86 -11.24 76.28
C ASN A 23 17.72 -12.75 76.49
N VAL A 24 16.64 -13.34 75.96
CA VAL A 24 16.34 -14.76 76.06
C VAL A 24 17.25 -15.48 75.08
N ALA A 25 18.34 -16.02 75.59
CA ALA A 25 19.36 -16.70 74.80
C ALA A 25 19.28 -18.21 75.00
N ARG A 26 19.63 -18.95 73.95
CA ARG A 26 19.75 -20.41 74.01
C ARG A 26 20.71 -20.80 75.13
N VAL A 27 20.30 -21.73 75.97
CA VAL A 27 21.14 -22.27 77.03
C VAL A 27 22.12 -23.28 76.43
N LEU A 28 23.41 -23.09 76.68
CA LEU A 28 24.49 -23.99 76.26
C LEU A 28 25.31 -24.37 77.51
N LEU A 29 25.27 -25.64 77.89
CA LEU A 29 26.04 -26.17 79.00
C LEU A 29 27.08 -27.16 78.48
N THR A 30 28.30 -27.08 79.01
CA THR A 30 29.38 -28.05 78.71
C THR A 30 29.25 -29.31 79.58
N SER A 31 29.80 -30.45 79.16
CA SER A 31 29.74 -31.71 79.95
C SER A 31 30.19 -31.53 81.40
N LEU A 32 31.30 -30.81 81.62
CA LEU A 32 31.82 -30.54 82.97
C LEU A 32 30.84 -29.72 83.83
N GLN A 33 30.12 -28.78 83.22
CA GLN A 33 29.11 -27.97 83.91
C GLN A 33 27.84 -28.78 84.20
N LEU A 34 27.49 -29.78 83.40
CA LEU A 34 26.41 -30.72 83.74
C LEU A 34 26.78 -31.58 84.95
N ASP A 35 27.99 -32.14 84.96
CA ASP A 35 28.42 -33.09 85.99
C ASP A 35 28.60 -32.44 87.36
N THR A 36 28.89 -31.13 87.39
CA THR A 36 29.09 -30.34 88.62
C THR A 36 27.86 -29.52 89.03
N ALA A 37 26.79 -29.51 88.23
CA ALA A 37 25.63 -28.66 88.49
C ALA A 37 24.76 -29.15 89.65
N THR A 38 24.26 -28.20 90.45
CA THR A 38 23.22 -28.46 91.45
C THR A 38 21.85 -28.59 90.78
N ALA A 39 20.93 -29.30 91.45
CA ALA A 39 19.56 -29.47 90.96
C ALA A 39 18.84 -28.13 90.72
N GLU A 40 19.04 -27.14 91.61
CA GLU A 40 18.54 -25.77 91.41
C GLU A 40 19.08 -25.10 90.13
N SER A 41 20.39 -25.26 89.84
CA SER A 41 21.02 -24.66 88.66
C SER A 41 20.48 -25.27 87.36
N LEU A 42 20.26 -26.59 87.34
CA LEU A 42 19.64 -27.28 86.20
C LEU A 42 18.18 -26.85 86.01
N ARG A 43 17.41 -26.71 87.10
CA ARG A 43 16.02 -26.19 87.04
C ARG A 43 15.96 -24.75 86.50
N ALA A 44 16.91 -23.89 86.89
CA ALA A 44 16.99 -22.53 86.36
C ALA A 44 17.36 -22.53 84.87
N SER A 45 18.34 -23.34 84.48
CA SER A 45 18.75 -23.52 83.08
C SER A 45 17.61 -24.05 82.20
N TRP A 46 16.84 -25.01 82.72
CA TRP A 46 15.66 -25.54 82.05
C TRP A 46 14.60 -24.46 81.82
N ARG A 47 14.24 -23.69 82.86
CA ARG A 47 13.28 -22.58 82.73
C ARG A 47 13.73 -21.52 81.73
N ASN A 48 15.02 -21.19 81.69
CA ASN A 48 15.56 -20.26 80.70
C ASN A 48 15.47 -20.83 79.28
N GLN A 49 15.69 -22.13 79.12
CA GLN A 49 15.55 -22.80 77.83
C GLN A 49 14.08 -22.87 77.37
N ASP A 50 13.13 -23.12 78.27
CA ASP A 50 11.69 -23.06 77.98
C ASP A 50 11.28 -21.65 77.52
N LEU A 51 11.72 -20.60 78.21
CA LEU A 51 11.48 -19.21 77.79
C LEU A 51 12.04 -18.93 76.38
N TYR A 52 13.19 -19.51 76.04
CA TYR A 52 13.78 -19.38 74.70
C TYR A 52 12.95 -20.09 73.63
N ILE A 53 12.41 -21.27 73.95
CA ILE A 53 11.51 -22.01 73.06
C ILE A 53 10.23 -21.22 72.83
N ASP A 54 9.57 -20.73 73.89
CA ASP A 54 8.37 -19.90 73.79
C ASP A 54 8.59 -18.65 72.93
N HIS A 55 9.77 -18.02 73.08
CA HIS A 55 10.15 -16.87 72.26
C HIS A 55 10.32 -17.25 70.78
N LEU A 56 11.00 -18.36 70.47
CA LEU A 56 11.15 -18.85 69.10
C LEU A 56 9.82 -19.24 68.48
N GLU A 57 8.93 -19.91 69.21
CA GLU A 57 7.60 -20.28 68.73
C GLU A 57 6.75 -19.04 68.41
N THR A 58 6.81 -18.03 69.28
CA THR A 58 6.13 -16.74 69.06
C THR A 58 6.69 -16.02 67.82
N LEU A 59 8.01 -15.96 67.70
CA LEU A 59 8.68 -15.35 66.55
C LEU A 59 8.36 -16.09 65.25
N ASN A 60 8.36 -17.43 65.26
CA ASN A 60 8.07 -18.25 64.09
C ASN A 60 6.62 -18.04 63.64
N LYS A 61 5.67 -18.01 64.57
CA LYS A 61 4.26 -17.69 64.29
C LYS A 61 4.11 -16.28 63.70
N GLN A 62 4.89 -15.30 64.19
CA GLN A 62 4.88 -13.95 63.65
C GLN A 62 5.47 -13.89 62.22
N LEU A 63 6.54 -14.64 61.96
CA LEU A 63 7.16 -14.75 60.64
C LEU A 63 6.23 -15.45 59.64
N GLU A 64 5.57 -16.54 60.04
CA GLU A 64 4.55 -17.23 59.23
C GLU A 64 3.40 -16.28 58.86
N GLY A 65 2.89 -15.52 59.83
CA GLY A 65 1.84 -14.53 59.58
C GLY A 65 2.30 -13.38 58.67
N SER A 66 3.57 -12.98 58.76
CA SER A 66 4.14 -11.94 57.88
C SER A 66 4.36 -12.46 56.46
N LEU A 67 4.79 -13.73 56.33
CA LEU A 67 4.96 -14.41 55.05
C LEU A 67 3.63 -14.57 54.33
N GLU A 68 2.56 -14.93 55.04
CA GLU A 68 1.23 -15.08 54.43
C GLU A 68 0.70 -13.74 53.90
N LYS A 69 0.83 -12.66 54.69
CA LYS A 69 0.48 -11.30 54.25
C LYS A 69 1.31 -10.88 53.03
N ALA A 70 2.60 -11.20 53.00
CA ALA A 70 3.46 -10.88 51.87
C ALA A 70 3.00 -11.60 50.59
N LYS A 71 2.61 -12.87 50.69
CA LYS A 71 2.04 -13.64 49.57
C LYS A 71 0.71 -13.05 49.08
N GLU A 72 -0.19 -12.70 49.99
CA GLU A 72 -1.47 -12.06 49.63
C GLU A 72 -1.24 -10.75 48.87
N VAL A 73 -0.26 -9.94 49.27
CA VAL A 73 0.10 -8.70 48.58
C VAL A 73 0.73 -8.99 47.21
N GLU A 74 1.63 -9.97 47.13
CA GLU A 74 2.25 -10.40 45.88
C GLU A 74 1.18 -10.84 44.86
N ASP A 75 0.22 -11.65 45.27
CA ASP A 75 -0.85 -12.14 44.40
C ASP A 75 -1.79 -11.02 43.96
N ARG A 76 -2.11 -10.06 44.85
CA ARG A 76 -2.86 -8.86 44.47
C ARG A 76 -2.13 -8.02 43.42
N ILE A 77 -0.82 -7.82 43.58
CA ILE A 77 -0.01 -7.06 42.62
C ILE A 77 0.06 -7.78 41.28
N LYS A 78 0.23 -9.11 41.26
CA LYS A 78 0.22 -9.90 40.03
C LYS A 78 -1.11 -9.79 39.28
N GLN A 79 -2.22 -9.85 40.02
CA GLN A 79 -3.56 -9.71 39.42
C GLN A 79 -3.76 -8.30 38.83
N GLN A 80 -3.42 -7.25 39.57
CA GLN A 80 -3.50 -5.86 39.07
C GLN A 80 -2.61 -5.63 37.85
N TYR A 81 -1.41 -6.21 37.84
CA TYR A 81 -0.51 -6.13 36.69
C TYR A 81 -1.10 -6.80 35.46
N ALA A 82 -1.70 -7.99 35.61
CA ALA A 82 -2.34 -8.71 34.52
C ALA A 82 -3.54 -7.94 33.94
N GLU A 83 -4.37 -7.35 34.80
CA GLU A 83 -5.50 -6.50 34.39
C GLU A 83 -5.03 -5.23 33.67
N SER A 84 -3.99 -4.56 34.19
CA SER A 84 -3.39 -3.39 33.56
C SER A 84 -2.82 -3.72 32.17
N GLN A 85 -2.11 -4.84 32.04
CA GLN A 85 -1.59 -5.34 30.76
C GLN A 85 -2.71 -5.67 29.77
N HIS A 86 -3.83 -6.24 30.24
CA HIS A 86 -4.98 -6.49 29.38
C HIS A 86 -5.62 -5.18 28.89
N ARG A 87 -5.77 -4.20 29.78
CA ARG A 87 -6.30 -2.87 29.46
C ARG A 87 -5.43 -2.14 28.44
N GLU A 88 -4.11 -2.18 28.62
CA GLU A 88 -3.13 -1.62 27.69
C GLU A 88 -3.28 -2.23 26.29
N LYS A 89 -3.36 -3.57 26.19
CA LYS A 89 -3.56 -4.27 24.91
C LYS A 89 -4.84 -3.88 24.18
N ILE A 90 -5.92 -3.55 24.91
CA ILE A 90 -7.16 -3.05 24.31
C ILE A 90 -6.95 -1.63 23.77
N LEU A 91 -6.31 -0.77 24.57
CA LEU A 91 -6.05 0.62 24.18
C LEU A 91 -5.16 0.71 22.94
N VAL A 92 -4.10 -0.10 22.85
CA VAL A 92 -3.23 -0.15 21.67
C VAL A 92 -4.02 -0.55 20.41
N ARG A 93 -4.88 -1.58 20.49
CA ARG A 93 -5.71 -1.98 19.35
C ARG A 93 -6.68 -0.88 18.93
N ARG A 94 -7.28 -0.17 19.90
CA ARG A 94 -8.19 0.96 19.62
C ARG A 94 -7.46 2.14 19.00
N LEU A 95 -6.24 2.42 19.46
CA LEU A 95 -5.38 3.45 18.91
C LEU A 95 -5.00 3.12 17.46
N ALA A 96 -4.55 1.90 17.18
CA ALA A 96 -4.26 1.44 15.83
C ALA A 96 -5.48 1.53 14.89
N ALA A 97 -6.68 1.19 15.39
CA ALA A 97 -7.91 1.36 14.61
C ALA A 97 -8.20 2.83 14.29
N LYS A 98 -7.97 3.75 15.23
CA LYS A 98 -8.11 5.20 14.99
C LYS A 98 -7.03 5.74 14.04
N GLU A 99 -5.81 5.26 14.11
CA GLU A 99 -4.76 5.61 13.16
C GLU A 99 -5.11 5.15 11.74
N GLN A 100 -5.69 3.96 11.59
CA GLN A 100 -6.19 3.47 10.30
C GLN A 100 -7.33 4.35 9.77
N GLU A 101 -8.33 4.68 10.59
CA GLU A 101 -9.42 5.59 10.18
C GLU A 101 -8.86 6.94 9.69
N ILE A 102 -7.85 7.50 10.37
CA ILE A 102 -7.19 8.73 9.94
C ILE A 102 -6.49 8.56 8.58
N GLN A 103 -5.77 7.45 8.38
CA GLN A 103 -5.14 7.15 7.08
C GLN A 103 -6.17 7.01 5.95
N ASP A 104 -7.32 6.40 6.23
CA ASP A 104 -8.42 6.28 5.26
C ASP A 104 -9.01 7.66 4.91
N TYR A 105 -9.19 8.56 5.89
CA TYR A 105 -9.61 9.93 5.63
C TYR A 105 -8.57 10.74 4.83
N VAL A 106 -7.28 10.59 5.13
CA VAL A 106 -6.20 11.22 4.37
C VAL A 106 -6.21 10.73 2.92
N SER A 107 -6.44 9.43 2.70
CA SER A 107 -6.55 8.84 1.37
C SER A 107 -7.73 9.41 0.60
N GLN A 108 -8.93 9.48 1.21
CA GLN A 108 -10.11 10.11 0.61
C GLN A 108 -9.88 11.58 0.27
N ILE A 109 -9.23 12.35 1.16
CA ILE A 109 -8.89 13.76 0.89
C ILE A 109 -7.95 13.85 -0.31
N THR A 110 -6.97 12.96 -0.41
CA THR A 110 -5.99 12.95 -1.51
C THR A 110 -6.68 12.62 -2.84
N GLU A 111 -7.60 11.66 -2.84
CA GLU A 111 -8.41 11.29 -4.01
C GLU A 111 -9.36 12.42 -4.44
N LEU A 112 -10.05 13.07 -3.49
CA LEU A 112 -10.89 14.23 -3.79
C LEU A 112 -10.06 15.39 -4.36
N LYS A 113 -8.86 15.64 -3.82
CA LYS A 113 -7.94 16.65 -4.34
C LYS A 113 -7.45 16.33 -5.75
N SER A 114 -7.11 15.07 -6.04
CA SER A 114 -6.69 14.67 -7.40
C SER A 114 -7.85 14.75 -8.39
N SER A 115 -9.05 14.33 -7.99
CA SER A 115 -10.27 14.42 -8.79
C SER A 115 -10.63 15.88 -9.12
N HIS A 116 -10.46 16.79 -8.15
CA HIS A 116 -10.68 18.23 -8.35
C HIS A 116 -9.58 18.95 -9.14
N ALA A 117 -8.38 18.39 -9.25
CA ALA A 117 -7.31 18.96 -10.07
C ALA A 117 -7.63 18.92 -11.58
N SER A 118 -8.54 18.01 -12.00
CA SER A 118 -9.03 17.88 -13.37
C SER A 118 -9.81 19.11 -13.88
N LEU A 119 -10.39 19.93 -13.00
CA LEU A 119 -11.20 21.10 -13.38
C LEU A 119 -10.42 22.42 -13.41
N ASN A 120 -9.27 22.45 -14.08
CA ASN A 120 -8.40 23.62 -14.34
C ASN A 120 -7.25 23.89 -13.35
N GLY A 121 -6.69 22.86 -12.70
CA GLY A 121 -5.34 22.93 -12.12
C GLY A 121 -5.09 23.97 -11.03
N ARG A 122 -6.12 24.60 -10.47
CA ARG A 122 -6.00 25.50 -9.32
C ARG A 122 -6.70 24.88 -8.12
N PRO A 123 -5.99 24.60 -7.00
CA PRO A 123 -6.66 24.28 -5.75
C PRO A 123 -7.43 25.53 -5.31
N SER A 124 -8.72 25.58 -5.62
CA SER A 124 -9.58 26.64 -5.12
C SER A 124 -9.78 26.39 -3.63
N LEU A 125 -9.28 27.29 -2.79
CA LEU A 125 -9.49 27.32 -1.33
C LEU A 125 -10.95 27.61 -0.93
N LEU A 126 -11.90 27.47 -1.86
CA LEU A 126 -13.30 27.71 -1.62
C LEU A 126 -13.97 26.41 -1.19
N ASP A 127 -14.74 26.51 -0.10
CA ASP A 127 -15.66 25.46 0.33
C ASP A 127 -16.51 24.94 -0.85
N PRO A 128 -16.72 23.62 -0.99
CA PRO A 128 -17.45 23.03 -2.10
C PRO A 128 -18.86 23.62 -2.33
N ALA A 129 -19.59 23.97 -1.26
CA ALA A 129 -20.92 24.56 -1.40
C ALA A 129 -20.83 26.00 -1.94
N VAL A 130 -19.84 26.77 -1.48
CA VAL A 130 -19.54 28.11 -1.99
C VAL A 130 -19.14 28.06 -3.48
N ASN A 131 -18.31 27.10 -3.87
CA ASN A 131 -17.89 26.94 -5.26
C ASN A 131 -19.08 26.61 -6.18
N MET A 132 -19.98 25.72 -5.77
CA MET A 132 -21.19 25.40 -6.52
C MET A 132 -22.12 26.60 -6.68
N LEU A 133 -22.28 27.41 -5.63
CA LEU A 133 -23.06 28.64 -5.70
C LEU A 133 -22.46 29.64 -6.69
N ILE A 134 -21.14 29.84 -6.64
CA ILE A 134 -20.44 30.75 -7.56
C ILE A 134 -20.57 30.27 -9.01
N LEU A 135 -20.46 28.96 -9.26
CA LEU A 135 -20.64 28.40 -10.60
C LEU A 135 -22.08 28.62 -11.10
N ARG A 136 -23.09 28.39 -10.26
CA ARG A 136 -24.48 28.68 -10.62
C ARG A 136 -24.70 30.17 -10.88
N LEU A 137 -24.18 31.06 -10.05
CA LEU A 137 -24.27 32.50 -10.25
C LEU A 137 -23.60 32.95 -11.54
N LYS A 138 -22.44 32.38 -11.89
CA LYS A 138 -21.78 32.64 -13.19
C LYS A 138 -22.66 32.17 -14.35
N GLN A 139 -23.25 30.99 -14.25
CA GLN A 139 -24.14 30.45 -15.28
C GLN A 139 -25.39 31.31 -15.47
N GLU A 140 -26.04 31.71 -14.37
CA GLU A 140 -27.18 32.61 -14.38
C GLU A 140 -26.81 33.99 -14.96
N LEU A 141 -25.64 34.53 -14.62
CA LEU A 141 -25.13 35.78 -15.19
C LEU A 141 -24.94 35.67 -16.71
N THR A 142 -24.36 34.55 -17.19
CA THR A 142 -24.21 34.33 -18.63
C THR A 142 -25.56 34.17 -19.34
N SER A 143 -26.49 33.42 -18.75
CA SER A 143 -27.84 33.23 -19.30
C SER A 143 -28.63 34.54 -19.37
N THR A 144 -28.53 35.39 -18.33
CA THR A 144 -29.21 36.68 -18.29
C THR A 144 -28.60 37.68 -19.27
N LYS A 145 -27.26 37.70 -19.42
CA LYS A 145 -26.60 38.48 -20.47
C LYS A 145 -27.03 38.06 -21.87
N ALA A 146 -27.09 36.76 -22.14
CA ALA A 146 -27.55 36.24 -23.43
C ALA A 146 -28.99 36.64 -23.73
N ARG A 147 -29.91 36.51 -22.75
CA ARG A 147 -31.30 36.99 -22.90
C ARG A 147 -31.40 38.50 -23.10
N LEU A 148 -30.57 39.27 -22.41
CA LEU A 148 -30.52 40.72 -22.60
C LEU A 148 -30.05 41.07 -24.02
N GLU A 149 -29.02 40.40 -24.50
CA GLU A 149 -28.53 40.58 -25.87
C GLU A 149 -29.57 40.16 -26.91
N GLU A 150 -30.26 39.04 -26.70
CA GLU A 150 -31.36 38.58 -27.56
C GLU A 150 -32.51 39.59 -27.62
N THR A 151 -33.03 40.04 -26.47
CA THR A 151 -34.10 41.06 -26.44
C THR A 151 -33.66 42.40 -27.03
N GLN A 152 -32.40 42.79 -26.85
CA GLN A 152 -31.82 43.96 -27.50
C GLN A 152 -31.71 43.77 -29.02
N ASN A 153 -31.35 42.57 -29.45
CA ASN A 153 -31.30 42.19 -30.86
C ASN A 153 -32.71 42.17 -31.48
N GLU A 154 -33.73 41.69 -30.78
CA GLU A 154 -35.13 41.75 -31.23
C GLU A 154 -35.64 43.19 -31.36
N LEU A 155 -35.38 44.02 -30.35
CA LEU A 155 -35.78 45.44 -30.37
C LEU A 155 -35.08 46.20 -31.51
N SER A 156 -33.81 45.89 -31.77
CA SER A 156 -33.06 46.46 -32.88
C SER A 156 -33.47 45.87 -34.23
N ALA A 157 -33.90 44.60 -34.28
CA ALA A 157 -34.44 43.96 -35.47
C ALA A 157 -35.77 44.59 -35.92
N TRP A 158 -36.58 45.17 -35.02
CA TRP A 158 -37.76 45.94 -35.44
C TRP A 158 -37.41 47.21 -36.21
N LYS A 159 -36.19 47.74 -36.04
CA LYS A 159 -35.65 48.86 -36.83
C LYS A 159 -35.00 48.38 -38.13
N PHE A 160 -35.03 47.07 -38.42
CA PHE A 160 -34.49 46.52 -39.64
C PHE A 160 -35.29 46.99 -40.85
N THR A 161 -34.58 47.58 -41.80
CA THR A 161 -35.11 47.90 -43.12
C THR A 161 -34.25 47.18 -44.15
N PRO A 162 -34.84 46.30 -45.00
CA PRO A 162 -34.10 45.54 -46.01
C PRO A 162 -33.29 46.44 -46.96
N ASP A 163 -33.76 47.67 -47.16
CA ASP A 163 -33.15 48.65 -48.06
C ASP A 163 -32.01 49.47 -47.44
N SER A 164 -31.84 49.41 -46.11
CA SER A 164 -30.71 50.06 -45.43
C SER A 164 -29.38 49.42 -45.83
N ASN A 165 -28.29 50.18 -45.78
CA ASN A 165 -26.96 49.68 -46.12
C ASN A 165 -26.55 48.46 -45.25
N THR A 166 -26.88 48.50 -43.96
CA THR A 166 -26.67 47.38 -43.03
C THR A 166 -27.58 46.19 -43.36
N GLY A 167 -28.85 46.42 -43.70
CA GLY A 167 -29.79 45.37 -44.09
C GLY A 167 -29.39 44.65 -45.38
N LYS A 168 -28.91 45.40 -46.38
CA LYS A 168 -28.38 44.85 -47.64
C LYS A 168 -27.17 43.94 -47.41
N LYS A 169 -26.22 44.35 -46.55
CA LYS A 169 -25.06 43.53 -46.18
C LYS A 169 -25.47 42.23 -45.48
N LEU A 170 -26.44 42.30 -44.56
CA LEU A 170 -26.97 41.13 -43.87
C LEU A 170 -27.64 40.16 -44.86
N MET A 171 -28.48 40.68 -45.76
CA MET A 171 -29.16 39.87 -46.76
C MET A 171 -28.19 39.22 -47.75
N ALA A 172 -27.11 39.91 -48.14
CA ALA A 172 -26.04 39.33 -48.93
C ALA A 172 -25.36 38.17 -48.18
N LYS A 173 -25.09 38.34 -46.88
CA LYS A 173 -24.52 37.27 -46.04
C LYS A 173 -25.48 36.09 -45.86
N CYS A 174 -26.78 36.33 -45.70
CA CYS A 174 -27.80 35.28 -45.66
C CYS A 174 -27.86 34.48 -46.97
N ARG A 175 -27.77 35.14 -48.12
CA ARG A 175 -27.71 34.46 -49.43
C ARG A 175 -26.46 33.59 -49.55
N LEU A 176 -25.31 34.12 -49.13
CA LEU A 176 -24.04 33.38 -49.15
C LEU A 176 -24.10 32.15 -48.23
N LEU A 177 -24.61 32.30 -46.99
CA LEU A 177 -24.80 31.18 -46.07
C LEU A 177 -25.78 30.12 -46.63
N HIS A 178 -26.82 30.55 -47.35
CA HIS A 178 -27.71 29.60 -48.02
C HIS A 178 -27.00 28.83 -49.12
N GLN A 179 -26.19 29.50 -49.93
CA GLN A 179 -25.39 28.86 -50.96
C GLN A 179 -24.38 27.87 -50.36
N GLU A 180 -23.67 28.26 -49.29
CA GLU A 180 -22.76 27.36 -48.56
C GLU A 180 -23.50 26.14 -48.00
N ASN A 181 -24.69 26.31 -47.43
CA ASN A 181 -25.50 25.20 -46.95
C ASN A 181 -25.98 24.28 -48.08
N GLU A 182 -26.32 24.83 -49.24
CA GLU A 182 -26.62 24.02 -50.43
C GLU A 182 -25.39 23.23 -50.90
N ASP A 183 -24.20 23.84 -50.87
CA ASP A 183 -22.93 23.18 -51.19
C ASP A 183 -22.58 22.07 -50.19
N LEU A 184 -22.77 22.30 -48.89
CA LEU A 184 -22.63 21.26 -47.86
C LEU A 184 -23.63 20.12 -48.08
N GLY A 185 -24.87 20.45 -48.46
CA GLY A 185 -25.90 19.49 -48.85
C GLY A 185 -25.51 18.68 -50.09
N ARG A 186 -24.94 19.32 -51.11
CA ARG A 186 -24.36 18.66 -52.29
C ARG A 186 -23.20 17.74 -51.91
N MET A 187 -22.29 18.19 -51.06
CA MET A 187 -21.15 17.39 -50.61
C MET A 187 -21.61 16.17 -49.78
N THR A 188 -22.61 16.35 -48.93
CA THR A 188 -23.21 15.26 -48.14
C THR A 188 -23.95 14.27 -49.03
N SER A 189 -24.77 14.76 -49.97
CA SER A 189 -25.51 13.91 -50.93
C SER A 189 -24.62 13.25 -51.99
N SER A 190 -23.41 13.76 -52.23
CA SER A 190 -22.44 13.14 -53.15
C SER A 190 -21.97 11.75 -52.71
N GLY A 191 -22.28 11.33 -51.46
CA GLY A 191 -21.94 10.02 -50.92
C GLY A 191 -20.45 9.82 -50.67
N ARG A 192 -19.60 10.81 -50.98
CA ARG A 192 -18.14 10.75 -50.80
C ARG A 192 -17.76 10.52 -49.34
N ILE A 193 -18.43 11.18 -48.41
CA ILE A 193 -18.20 11.03 -46.96
C ILE A 193 -18.54 9.59 -46.54
N ALA A 194 -19.72 9.09 -46.90
CA ALA A 194 -20.14 7.72 -46.60
C ALA A 194 -19.19 6.66 -47.19
N LYS A 195 -18.67 6.89 -48.41
CA LYS A 195 -17.66 6.02 -49.01
C LYS A 195 -16.36 6.01 -48.22
N LEU A 196 -15.82 7.18 -47.87
CA LEU A 196 -14.59 7.30 -47.09
C LEU A 196 -14.74 6.70 -45.68
N GLU A 197 -15.90 6.85 -45.05
CA GLU A 197 -16.21 6.22 -43.76
C GLU A 197 -16.28 4.68 -43.88
N GLY A 198 -16.84 4.16 -44.97
CA GLY A 198 -16.85 2.72 -45.27
C GLY A 198 -15.45 2.15 -45.51
N ASP A 199 -14.64 2.83 -46.33
CA ASP A 199 -13.25 2.46 -46.59
C ASP A 199 -12.42 2.47 -45.28
N LEU A 200 -12.63 3.50 -44.43
CA LEU A 200 -12.01 3.59 -43.11
C LEU A 200 -12.44 2.45 -42.18
N ALA A 201 -13.72 2.08 -42.17
CA ALA A 201 -14.23 0.99 -41.36
C ALA A 201 -13.65 -0.36 -41.79
N LEU A 202 -13.59 -0.61 -43.10
CA LEU A 202 -12.95 -1.81 -43.67
C LEU A 202 -11.47 -1.87 -43.26
N GLN A 203 -10.74 -0.76 -43.35
CA GLN A 203 -9.34 -0.72 -42.96
C GLN A 203 -9.13 -1.00 -41.45
N LYS A 204 -10.03 -0.52 -40.59
CA LYS A 204 -10.02 -0.87 -39.16
C LYS A 204 -10.21 -2.37 -38.93
N SER A 205 -11.21 -2.98 -39.59
CA SER A 205 -11.44 -4.43 -39.47
C SER A 205 -10.24 -5.26 -39.95
N PHE A 206 -9.60 -4.85 -41.04
CA PHE A 206 -8.39 -5.52 -41.52
C PHE A 206 -7.24 -5.40 -40.51
N SER A 207 -7.04 -4.22 -39.94
CA SER A 207 -6.02 -4.02 -38.91
C SER A 207 -6.28 -4.85 -37.64
N GLU A 208 -7.55 -5.01 -37.25
CA GLU A 208 -7.93 -5.83 -36.09
C GLU A 208 -7.67 -7.31 -36.35
N GLU A 209 -8.03 -7.83 -37.53
CA GLU A 209 -7.77 -9.23 -37.90
C GLU A 209 -6.27 -9.53 -37.93
N VAL A 210 -5.46 -8.61 -38.48
CA VAL A 210 -3.99 -8.76 -38.45
C VAL A 210 -3.46 -8.82 -37.01
N LYS A 211 -3.92 -7.92 -36.12
CA LYS A 211 -3.51 -7.95 -34.71
C LYS A 211 -3.92 -9.24 -34.02
N LYS A 212 -5.11 -9.76 -34.31
CA LYS A 212 -5.60 -11.02 -33.77
C LYS A 212 -4.77 -12.21 -34.26
N SER A 213 -4.49 -12.27 -35.56
CA SER A 213 -3.63 -13.31 -36.13
C SER A 213 -2.21 -13.27 -35.55
N GLN A 214 -1.70 -12.07 -35.25
CA GLN A 214 -0.42 -11.89 -34.57
C GLN A 214 -0.48 -12.44 -33.14
N SER A 215 -1.52 -12.10 -32.36
CA SER A 215 -1.63 -12.61 -30.98
C SER A 215 -1.77 -14.14 -30.93
N GLU A 216 -2.52 -14.73 -31.87
CA GLU A 216 -2.63 -16.20 -31.97
C GLU A 216 -1.28 -16.84 -32.30
N LEU A 217 -0.46 -16.20 -33.15
CA LEU A 217 0.90 -16.67 -33.44
C LEU A 217 1.84 -16.51 -32.24
N ASP A 218 1.74 -15.41 -31.49
CA ASP A 218 2.55 -15.18 -30.29
C ASP A 218 2.21 -16.21 -29.19
N GLU A 219 0.93 -16.56 -29.02
CA GLU A 219 0.49 -17.66 -28.13
C GLU A 219 1.08 -19.01 -28.56
N PHE A 220 1.01 -19.33 -29.86
CA PHE A 220 1.61 -20.56 -30.39
C PHE A 220 3.13 -20.62 -30.19
N LEU A 221 3.83 -19.49 -30.33
CA LEU A 221 5.26 -19.41 -30.07
C LEU A 221 5.58 -19.67 -28.59
N GLN A 222 4.75 -19.16 -27.67
CA GLN A 222 4.92 -19.43 -26.25
C GLN A 222 4.73 -20.91 -25.92
N GLU A 223 3.69 -21.56 -26.47
CA GLU A 223 3.48 -23.00 -26.31
C GLU A 223 4.69 -23.81 -26.81
N LEU A 224 5.25 -23.41 -27.96
CA LEU A 224 6.44 -24.06 -28.52
C LEU A 224 7.68 -23.87 -27.61
N ASP A 225 7.86 -22.68 -27.03
CA ASP A 225 8.95 -22.43 -26.07
C ASP A 225 8.79 -23.31 -24.81
N GLU A 226 7.58 -23.46 -24.28
CA GLU A 226 7.28 -24.34 -23.14
C GLU A 226 7.59 -25.81 -23.46
N ASP A 227 7.19 -26.29 -24.64
CA ASP A 227 7.50 -27.65 -25.10
C ASP A 227 9.02 -27.87 -25.27
N VAL A 228 9.74 -26.89 -25.81
CA VAL A 228 11.20 -26.95 -25.97
C VAL A 228 11.89 -26.97 -24.60
N GLU A 229 11.47 -26.15 -23.64
CA GLU A 229 11.99 -26.18 -22.27
C GLU A 229 11.72 -27.52 -21.57
N GLY A 230 10.53 -28.11 -21.77
CA GLY A 230 10.16 -29.43 -21.27
C GLY A 230 11.02 -30.55 -21.86
N MET A 231 11.24 -30.53 -23.18
CA MET A 231 12.15 -31.45 -23.85
C MET A 231 13.59 -31.27 -23.37
N GLN A 232 14.05 -30.03 -23.21
CA GLN A 232 15.41 -29.74 -22.74
C GLN A 232 15.63 -30.24 -21.30
N SER A 233 14.62 -30.14 -20.43
CA SER A 233 14.63 -30.70 -19.07
C SER A 233 14.74 -32.23 -19.09
N THR A 234 13.98 -32.89 -19.98
CA THR A 234 14.04 -34.35 -20.17
C THR A 234 15.43 -34.79 -20.65
N VAL A 235 16.01 -34.06 -21.61
CA VAL A 235 17.37 -34.33 -22.08
C VAL A 235 18.40 -34.21 -20.96
N LEU A 236 18.31 -33.18 -20.11
CA LEU A 236 19.20 -33.02 -18.96
C LEU A 236 19.09 -34.17 -17.96
N PHE A 237 17.87 -34.59 -17.65
CA PHE A 237 17.63 -35.73 -16.77
C PHE A 237 18.29 -37.01 -17.30
N LEU A 238 18.06 -37.33 -18.57
CA LEU A 238 18.67 -38.50 -19.22
C LEU A 238 20.20 -38.41 -19.26
N GLN A 239 20.76 -37.21 -19.51
CA GLN A 239 22.21 -37.00 -19.43
C GLN A 239 22.78 -37.23 -18.03
N GLN A 240 22.05 -36.83 -16.98
CA GLN A 240 22.46 -37.05 -15.59
C GLN A 240 22.40 -38.54 -15.22
N GLU A 241 21.36 -39.24 -15.62
CA GLU A 241 21.20 -40.68 -15.42
C GLU A 241 22.31 -41.47 -16.14
N LEU A 242 22.62 -41.10 -17.39
CA LEU A 242 23.74 -41.67 -18.13
C LEU A 242 25.09 -41.40 -17.44
N ARG A 243 25.34 -40.18 -16.92
CA ARG A 243 26.57 -39.92 -16.14
C ARG A 243 26.63 -40.75 -14.87
N ALA A 244 25.52 -40.91 -14.17
CA ALA A 244 25.45 -41.72 -12.95
C ALA A 244 25.74 -43.19 -13.25
N SER A 245 25.13 -43.75 -14.30
CA SER A 245 25.39 -45.12 -14.77
C SER A 245 26.83 -45.31 -15.25
N HIS A 246 27.39 -44.33 -15.95
CA HIS A 246 28.78 -44.38 -16.37
C HIS A 246 29.76 -44.29 -15.18
N ALA A 247 29.41 -43.54 -14.12
CA ALA A 247 30.20 -43.46 -12.89
C ALA A 247 30.14 -44.76 -12.08
N THR A 248 28.99 -45.43 -12.01
CA THR A 248 28.86 -46.74 -11.32
C THR A 248 29.56 -47.85 -12.09
N VAL A 249 29.52 -47.84 -13.43
CA VAL A 249 30.25 -48.79 -14.29
C VAL A 249 31.76 -48.58 -14.22
N ASN A 250 32.25 -47.34 -14.11
CA ASN A 250 33.68 -47.04 -13.98
C ASN A 250 34.25 -47.21 -12.56
N GLY A 251 33.42 -47.42 -11.54
CA GLY A 251 33.86 -47.69 -10.16
C GLY A 251 34.59 -49.02 -9.94
N ASN A 252 34.63 -49.91 -10.96
CA ASN A 252 35.17 -51.26 -10.86
C ASN A 252 36.33 -51.58 -11.83
N ARG A 253 37.21 -50.63 -12.20
CA ARG A 253 38.48 -50.99 -12.89
C ARG A 253 39.62 -49.95 -12.75
N PRO A 254 40.88 -50.37 -12.47
CA PRO A 254 42.03 -49.48 -12.49
C PRO A 254 42.50 -49.17 -13.93
N SER A 255 43.24 -48.07 -14.04
CA SER A 255 43.57 -47.24 -15.21
C SER A 255 44.36 -47.86 -16.38
N THR A 256 44.28 -47.15 -17.53
CA THR A 256 45.25 -46.93 -18.65
C THR A 256 44.81 -47.46 -20.06
N PRO A 257 45.39 -46.97 -21.20
CA PRO A 257 45.01 -45.74 -21.92
C PRO A 257 44.85 -45.91 -23.47
N VAL A 258 44.51 -44.82 -24.21
CA VAL A 258 44.69 -44.60 -25.69
C VAL A 258 43.71 -45.38 -26.62
N ASP A 259 43.13 -44.96 -27.76
CA ASP A 259 43.28 -43.87 -28.74
C ASP A 259 41.97 -43.65 -29.57
N LYS A 260 41.78 -42.41 -30.04
CA LYS A 260 41.20 -41.93 -31.33
C LYS A 260 39.91 -42.57 -31.93
N ARG A 261 38.87 -41.74 -32.10
CA ARG A 261 38.40 -41.40 -33.45
C ARG A 261 37.79 -40.01 -33.59
N THR A 262 38.27 -39.37 -34.63
CA THR A 262 38.03 -38.05 -35.23
C THR A 262 36.56 -37.73 -35.49
N TYR A 263 36.11 -36.53 -35.12
CA TYR A 263 35.30 -35.69 -36.03
C TYR A 263 35.39 -34.22 -35.62
N SER A 264 35.72 -33.39 -36.61
CA SER A 264 35.96 -31.96 -36.50
C SER A 264 34.72 -31.19 -36.04
N GLY A 265 34.87 -30.40 -34.98
CA GLY A 265 33.99 -29.29 -34.64
C GLY A 265 34.78 -28.00 -34.71
N SER A 266 34.54 -27.23 -35.76
CA SER A 266 35.13 -25.91 -36.00
C SER A 266 34.65 -24.91 -34.95
N GLU A 267 35.64 -24.32 -34.29
CA GLU A 267 35.70 -23.05 -33.58
C GLU A 267 34.40 -22.37 -33.12
N CYS A 268 34.24 -22.40 -31.80
CA CYS A 268 33.53 -21.41 -31.00
C CYS A 268 34.26 -20.06 -31.08
N SER A 269 33.51 -18.97 -31.24
CA SER A 269 33.89 -17.67 -30.68
C SER A 269 32.80 -17.24 -29.69
N ASP A 270 33.15 -17.35 -28.41
CA ASP A 270 32.46 -16.78 -27.26
C ASP A 270 32.29 -15.25 -27.38
N THR A 271 31.18 -14.71 -26.90
CA THR A 271 31.15 -13.52 -26.02
C THR A 271 29.80 -13.40 -25.29
N PRO A 272 29.74 -12.70 -24.14
CA PRO A 272 28.80 -12.99 -23.07
C PRO A 272 27.53 -12.13 -23.06
N VAL A 273 26.60 -12.59 -22.21
CA VAL A 273 25.37 -11.94 -21.70
C VAL A 273 25.34 -10.41 -21.74
N SER A 274 24.32 -9.85 -22.38
CA SER A 274 23.72 -8.58 -21.95
C SER A 274 22.21 -8.55 -22.19
N LYS A 275 21.46 -8.35 -21.10
CA LYS A 275 20.04 -7.99 -21.11
C LYS A 275 19.81 -6.77 -22.01
N ARG A 276 18.84 -6.84 -22.91
CA ARG A 276 17.95 -5.73 -23.29
C ARG A 276 16.75 -6.29 -24.06
N ARG A 277 15.57 -6.26 -23.44
CA ARG A 277 14.28 -6.27 -24.16
C ARG A 277 14.35 -5.16 -25.20
N ARG A 278 14.28 -5.51 -26.48
CA ARG A 278 14.07 -4.53 -27.55
C ARG A 278 12.59 -4.58 -27.87
N ALA A 279 11.85 -3.53 -27.54
CA ALA A 279 10.51 -3.33 -28.06
C ALA A 279 10.62 -3.28 -29.59
N SER A 280 9.81 -4.08 -30.28
CA SER A 280 9.63 -3.96 -31.73
C SER A 280 8.88 -2.66 -31.99
N VAL A 281 9.63 -1.60 -32.29
CA VAL A 281 9.07 -0.40 -32.90
C VAL A 281 9.03 -0.68 -34.40
N LEU A 282 7.86 -1.00 -34.92
CA LEU A 282 7.61 -0.91 -36.35
C LEU A 282 7.71 0.58 -36.71
N SER A 283 8.85 0.99 -37.27
CA SER A 283 9.01 2.33 -37.83
C SER A 283 8.17 2.39 -39.11
N LEU A 284 7.00 3.03 -39.03
CA LEU A 284 6.33 3.55 -40.22
C LEU A 284 7.12 4.79 -40.64
N ASP A 285 8.01 4.63 -41.61
CA ASP A 285 8.64 5.77 -42.28
C ASP A 285 7.53 6.56 -42.99
N TYR A 286 7.11 7.66 -42.36
CA TYR A 286 6.36 8.72 -43.02
C TYR A 286 7.33 9.39 -44.02
N ASN A 287 7.07 9.23 -45.32
CA ASN A 287 7.65 10.11 -46.32
C ASN A 287 7.11 11.53 -46.08
N GLU A 288 7.95 12.45 -45.61
CA GLU A 288 7.63 13.87 -45.44
C GLU A 288 7.75 14.69 -46.74
N ASP A 289 7.99 14.05 -47.89
CA ASP A 289 8.24 14.72 -49.17
C ASP A 289 7.01 14.92 -50.09
N GLU A 290 5.78 14.88 -49.57
CA GLU A 290 4.64 15.47 -50.30
C GLU A 290 4.30 16.83 -49.71
N GLU A 291 4.74 17.88 -50.41
CA GLU A 291 4.27 19.25 -50.21
C GLU A 291 2.74 19.29 -50.12
N PRO A 292 2.15 20.02 -49.15
CA PRO A 292 0.73 20.29 -49.20
C PRO A 292 0.44 21.07 -50.47
N LEU A 293 -0.40 20.52 -51.35
CA LEU A 293 -0.97 21.24 -52.50
C LEU A 293 -1.72 22.47 -51.99
N THR A 294 -1.01 23.59 -51.88
CA THR A 294 -1.62 24.92 -51.73
C THR A 294 -2.30 25.21 -53.05
N VAL A 295 -3.62 25.09 -53.08
CA VAL A 295 -4.44 25.63 -54.16
C VAL A 295 -4.36 27.15 -54.05
N PRO A 296 -3.72 27.88 -54.98
CA PRO A 296 -3.81 29.33 -54.96
C PRO A 296 -5.21 29.69 -55.46
N ASN A 297 -5.98 30.39 -54.63
CA ASN A 297 -7.13 31.13 -55.11
C ASN A 297 -6.62 32.12 -56.15
N GLY A 298 -6.94 31.86 -57.42
CA GLY A 298 -6.73 32.81 -58.49
C GLY A 298 -7.67 33.98 -58.29
N ASP A 299 -7.11 35.13 -57.91
CA ASP A 299 -7.66 36.42 -58.24
C ASP A 299 -7.65 36.55 -59.77
N ALA A 300 -8.82 36.67 -60.36
CA ALA A 300 -9.00 37.16 -61.72
C ALA A 300 -9.96 38.36 -61.66
N GLU A 301 -9.49 39.45 -62.27
CA GLU A 301 -10.16 40.74 -62.48
C GLU A 301 -11.59 40.63 -63.03
#